data_AF-A0A496TKV1-F1
#
_entry.id   AF-A0A496TKV1-F1
#
_cell.length_a   1.000
_cell.length_b   1.000
_cell.length_c   1.000
_cell.angle_alpha   90.00
_cell.angle_beta   90.00
_cell.angle_gamma   90.00
#
_symmetry.space_group_name_H-M   'P 1'
#
loop_
_entity.id
_entity.type
_entity.pdbx_description
1 polymer ?
#
loop_
_entity_poly.entity_id
_entity_poly.type
_entity_poly.pdbx_seq_one_letter_code
_entity_poly.pdbx_strand_id
1 'polypeptide(L)'
;MKAGFAQTDITPPVGVELCGFGFFLRRRSNGVYEPLYAKAMAVGAGGEEIIIVACDLIGLSKQIADEARSYASELTGVPAEAIMVCCTHTHSGPATVDFIGLGEPDQRYLARLPGKIAQAAYQAHKNLVEAEMSVAEVEVPVAEFCYNREYGGKRNGESTGEPLDEKAIVFKFSSGQKLIGLASFYSVHPVVCCEQTFKIHGDFVGVASNIVARENG
;
A
#
# COMPACT_ATOMS: atom_id res chain seq x y z
N MET A 1 22.22 7.44 -8.88
CA MET A 1 21.68 6.44 -7.93
C MET A 1 20.88 5.44 -8.74
N LYS A 2 20.57 4.27 -8.21
CA LYS A 2 19.73 3.29 -8.90
C LYS A 2 18.35 3.22 -8.28
N ALA A 3 17.33 3.02 -9.10
CA ALA A 3 15.99 2.72 -8.64
C ALA A 3 15.31 1.70 -9.54
N GLY A 4 14.47 0.87 -8.96
CA GLY A 4 13.71 -0.16 -9.64
C GLY A 4 12.34 -0.31 -9.01
N PHE A 5 11.33 -0.52 -9.86
CA PHE A 5 9.94 -0.61 -9.44
C PHE A 5 9.30 -1.87 -10.01
N ALA A 6 8.40 -2.46 -9.23
CA ALA A 6 7.58 -3.58 -9.67
C ALA A 6 6.31 -3.68 -8.83
N GLN A 7 5.33 -4.42 -9.32
CA GLN A 7 4.16 -4.79 -8.54
C GLN A 7 3.79 -6.25 -8.77
N THR A 8 3.26 -6.90 -7.74
CA THR A 8 2.72 -8.26 -7.80
C THR A 8 1.26 -8.25 -7.32
N ASP A 9 0.38 -8.89 -8.07
CA ASP A 9 -1.05 -9.01 -7.72
C ASP A 9 -1.20 -9.87 -6.45
N ILE A 10 -1.79 -9.28 -5.41
CA ILE A 10 -2.11 -9.91 -4.12
C ILE A 10 -3.62 -9.99 -3.89
N THR A 11 -4.44 -9.89 -4.93
CA THR A 11 -5.91 -9.98 -4.84
C THR A 11 -6.31 -11.37 -4.30
N PRO A 12 -7.10 -11.45 -3.22
CA PRO A 12 -7.62 -12.72 -2.72
C PRO A 12 -8.73 -13.26 -3.64
N PRO A 13 -9.08 -14.55 -3.55
CA PRO A 13 -10.28 -15.06 -4.18
C PRO A 13 -11.54 -14.36 -3.63
N VAL A 14 -12.56 -14.22 -4.47
CA VAL A 14 -13.88 -13.74 -4.03
C VAL A 14 -14.47 -14.71 -3.01
N GLY A 15 -15.07 -14.16 -1.94
CA GLY A 15 -15.69 -14.91 -0.85
C GLY A 15 -14.96 -14.76 0.49
N VAL A 16 -13.72 -14.26 0.50
CA VAL A 16 -13.02 -13.90 1.74
C VAL A 16 -13.71 -12.76 2.48
N GLU A 17 -13.53 -12.68 3.80
CA GLU A 17 -14.05 -11.58 4.61
C GLU A 17 -13.18 -10.32 4.46
N LEU A 18 -13.85 -9.20 4.25
CA LEU A 18 -13.24 -7.87 4.13
C LEU A 18 -12.96 -7.31 5.52
N CYS A 19 -11.75 -6.83 5.75
CA CYS A 19 -11.29 -6.47 7.08
C CYS A 19 -11.50 -4.99 7.44
N GLY A 20 -11.71 -4.70 8.73
CA GLY A 20 -11.55 -3.35 9.29
C GLY A 20 -12.82 -2.60 9.72
N PHE A 21 -14.02 -3.12 9.45
CA PHE A 21 -15.27 -2.53 9.97
C PHE A 21 -16.03 -3.50 10.86
N GLY A 22 -15.83 -3.40 12.18
CA GLY A 22 -16.28 -4.41 13.15
C GLY A 22 -17.79 -4.48 13.33
N PHE A 23 -18.52 -3.42 12.98
CA PHE A 23 -19.98 -3.42 12.99
C PHE A 23 -20.59 -4.26 11.85
N PHE A 24 -19.80 -4.64 10.85
CA PHE A 24 -20.25 -5.34 9.65
C PHE A 24 -19.76 -6.78 9.66
N LEU A 25 -20.29 -7.57 10.59
CA LEU A 25 -19.95 -8.98 10.73
C LEU A 25 -20.21 -9.75 9.43
N ARG A 26 -19.31 -10.68 9.10
CA ARG A 26 -19.39 -11.54 7.91
C ARG A 26 -19.47 -10.76 6.58
N ARG A 27 -18.82 -9.60 6.50
CA ARG A 27 -18.72 -8.80 5.26
C ARG A 27 -17.85 -9.52 4.23
N ARG A 28 -18.43 -10.50 3.55
CA ARG A 28 -17.78 -11.33 2.54
C ARG A 28 -17.74 -10.64 1.19
N SER A 29 -16.57 -10.68 0.57
CA SER A 29 -16.39 -10.14 -0.78
C SER A 29 -17.31 -10.84 -1.78
N ASN A 30 -17.98 -10.07 -2.64
CA ASN A 30 -18.85 -10.57 -3.71
C ASN A 30 -18.36 -10.18 -5.12
N GLY A 31 -17.11 -9.73 -5.21
CA GLY A 31 -16.44 -9.38 -6.45
C GLY A 31 -15.19 -8.56 -6.21
N VAL A 32 -14.50 -8.24 -7.29
CA VAL A 32 -13.33 -7.36 -7.31
C VAL A 32 -13.72 -6.12 -8.11
N TYR A 33 -13.57 -4.94 -7.51
CA TYR A 33 -13.73 -3.67 -8.22
C TYR A 33 -12.41 -3.27 -8.86
N GLU A 34 -11.31 -3.37 -8.12
CA GLU A 34 -9.95 -3.11 -8.58
C GLU A 34 -8.98 -4.08 -7.88
N PRO A 35 -8.00 -4.66 -8.60
CA PRO A 35 -7.00 -5.55 -7.99
C PRO A 35 -6.19 -4.88 -6.87
N LEU A 36 -5.73 -5.71 -5.94
CA LEU A 36 -4.81 -5.33 -4.87
C LEU A 36 -3.38 -5.70 -5.28
N TYR A 37 -2.41 -4.83 -5.00
CA TYR A 37 -1.01 -5.10 -5.32
C TYR A 37 -0.09 -4.98 -4.10
N ALA A 38 0.97 -5.78 -4.10
CA ALA A 38 2.20 -5.45 -3.40
C ALA A 38 3.09 -4.65 -4.36
N LYS A 39 3.32 -3.38 -4.05
CA LYS A 39 4.05 -2.42 -4.89
C LYS A 39 5.41 -2.16 -4.26
N ALA A 40 6.47 -2.49 -4.98
CA ALA A 40 7.84 -2.46 -4.48
C ALA A 40 8.67 -1.39 -5.17
N MET A 41 9.51 -0.72 -4.38
CA MET A 41 10.55 0.20 -4.79
C MET A 41 11.88 -0.28 -4.21
N ALA A 42 12.85 -0.57 -5.07
CA ALA A 42 14.24 -0.82 -4.70
C ALA A 42 15.07 0.43 -5.03
N VAL A 43 15.95 0.85 -4.12
CA VAL A 43 16.83 2.01 -4.31
C VAL A 43 18.24 1.63 -3.91
N GLY A 44 19.21 1.94 -4.77
CA GLY A 44 20.64 1.71 -4.53
C GLY A 44 21.45 3.00 -4.58
N ALA A 45 22.26 3.27 -3.56
CA ALA A 45 23.15 4.43 -3.52
C ALA A 45 24.38 4.16 -2.64
N GLY A 46 25.57 4.55 -3.11
CA GLY A 46 26.80 4.45 -2.31
C GLY A 46 27.23 3.03 -1.92
N GLY A 47 26.75 1.99 -2.64
CA GLY A 47 27.00 0.58 -2.32
C GLY A 47 25.95 -0.06 -1.42
N GLU A 48 25.00 0.73 -0.91
CA GLU A 48 23.88 0.25 -0.09
C GLU A 48 22.60 0.16 -0.92
N GLU A 49 21.75 -0.80 -0.60
CA GLU A 49 20.44 -1.01 -1.24
C GLU A 49 19.33 -1.14 -0.19
N ILE A 50 18.20 -0.49 -0.43
CA ILE A 50 16.98 -0.63 0.37
C ILE A 50 15.81 -1.04 -0.50
N ILE A 51 14.84 -1.73 0.09
CA ILE A 51 13.58 -2.09 -0.58
C ILE A 51 12.40 -1.70 0.31
N ILE A 52 11.41 -1.02 -0.27
CA ILE A 52 10.13 -0.71 0.39
C ILE A 52 9.02 -1.38 -0.41
N VAL A 53 8.16 -2.15 0.27
CA VAL A 53 6.98 -2.78 -0.33
C VAL A 53 5.71 -2.28 0.35
N ALA A 54 4.91 -1.51 -0.38
CA ALA A 54 3.59 -1.06 0.06
C ALA A 54 2.50 -2.01 -0.45
N CYS A 55 1.73 -2.61 0.45
CA CYS A 55 0.66 -3.54 0.12
C CYS A 55 -0.70 -2.86 0.20
N ASP A 56 -1.56 -3.10 -0.80
CA ASP A 56 -2.97 -2.70 -0.77
C ASP A 56 -3.77 -3.58 0.22
N LEU A 57 -3.46 -3.45 1.52
CA LEU A 57 -4.02 -4.21 2.65
C LEU A 57 -4.28 -3.27 3.84
N ILE A 58 -5.06 -3.74 4.82
CA ILE A 58 -5.28 -3.00 6.08
C ILE A 58 -4.03 -2.95 6.95
N GLY A 59 -3.24 -4.02 6.94
CA GLY A 59 -2.10 -4.22 7.82
C GLY A 59 -1.56 -5.64 7.64
N LEU A 60 -0.47 -5.96 8.31
CA LEU A 60 0.12 -7.30 8.31
C LEU A 60 0.45 -7.71 9.74
N SER A 61 0.26 -8.99 10.05
CA SER A 61 0.84 -9.54 11.28
C SER A 61 2.36 -9.46 11.20
N LYS A 62 3.02 -9.38 12.37
CA LYS A 62 4.49 -9.37 12.45
C LYS A 62 5.09 -10.57 11.73
N GLN A 63 4.49 -11.75 11.92
CA GLN A 63 4.93 -12.99 11.29
C GLN A 63 4.92 -12.89 9.75
N ILE A 64 3.83 -12.45 9.15
CA ILE A 64 3.73 -12.33 7.68
C ILE A 64 4.77 -11.32 7.15
N ALA A 65 4.96 -10.19 7.86
CA ALA A 65 5.93 -9.19 7.48
C ALA A 65 7.38 -9.71 7.58
N ASP A 66 7.71 -10.43 8.66
CA ASP A 66 9.03 -11.04 8.84
C ASP A 66 9.31 -12.11 7.78
N GLU A 67 8.35 -13.00 7.50
CA GLU A 67 8.48 -14.03 6.46
C GLU A 67 8.68 -13.40 5.07
N ALA A 68 7.91 -12.36 4.74
CA ALA A 68 8.06 -11.65 3.48
C ALA A 68 9.45 -11.00 3.33
N ARG A 69 9.96 -10.39 4.41
CA ARG A 69 11.30 -9.78 4.42
C ARG A 69 12.40 -10.83 4.31
N SER A 70 12.25 -11.97 4.98
CA SER A 70 13.20 -13.08 4.87
C SER A 70 13.28 -13.61 3.44
N TYR A 71 12.13 -13.92 2.83
CA TYR A 71 12.09 -14.41 1.45
C TYR A 71 12.61 -13.36 0.46
N ALA A 72 12.29 -12.08 0.64
CA ALA A 72 12.82 -11.01 -0.18
C ALA A 72 14.35 -10.90 -0.06
N SER A 73 14.88 -11.03 1.16
CA SER A 73 16.31 -11.00 1.43
C SER A 73 17.03 -12.15 0.73
N GLU A 74 16.51 -13.38 0.83
CA GLU A 74 17.05 -14.55 0.15
C GLU A 74 17.06 -14.40 -1.38
N LEU A 75 16.02 -13.79 -1.97
CA LEU A 75 15.89 -13.62 -3.41
C LEU A 75 16.75 -12.50 -3.99
N THR A 76 17.04 -11.46 -3.20
CA THR A 76 17.70 -10.23 -3.67
C THR A 76 19.14 -10.08 -3.19
N GLY A 77 19.49 -10.70 -2.07
CA GLY A 77 20.73 -10.45 -1.35
C GLY A 77 20.72 -9.19 -0.49
N VAL A 78 19.64 -8.39 -0.51
CA VAL A 78 19.49 -7.21 0.35
C VAL A 78 19.19 -7.68 1.78
N PRO A 79 19.91 -7.20 2.82
CA PRO A 79 19.65 -7.61 4.20
C PRO A 79 18.22 -7.29 4.63
N ALA A 80 17.58 -8.18 5.40
CA ALA A 80 16.18 -8.01 5.79
C ALA A 80 15.92 -6.67 6.51
N GLU A 81 16.86 -6.18 7.31
CA GLU A 81 16.86 -4.87 7.97
C GLU A 81 16.80 -3.67 7.02
N ALA A 82 17.23 -3.84 5.77
CA ALA A 82 17.10 -2.85 4.69
C ALA A 82 15.82 -3.03 3.85
N ILE A 83 14.94 -3.96 4.24
CA ILE A 83 13.66 -4.23 3.59
C ILE A 83 12.52 -3.84 4.52
N MET A 84 11.68 -2.90 4.08
CA MET A 84 10.47 -2.48 4.76
C MET A 84 9.23 -3.00 4.02
N VAL A 85 8.26 -3.53 4.79
CA VAL A 85 6.93 -3.87 4.27
C VAL A 85 5.90 -3.04 5.03
N CYS A 86 5.04 -2.33 4.31
CA CYS A 86 3.99 -1.49 4.86
C CYS A 86 2.66 -1.71 4.11
N CYS A 87 1.61 -1.03 4.56
CA CYS A 87 0.25 -1.20 4.05
C CYS A 87 -0.39 0.15 3.80
N THR A 88 -1.24 0.23 2.77
CA THR A 88 -2.01 1.44 2.46
C THR A 88 -3.15 1.69 3.44
N HIS A 89 -3.48 0.69 4.24
CA HIS A 89 -4.56 0.66 5.23
C HIS A 89 -5.97 0.52 4.65
N THR A 90 -6.14 -0.03 3.43
CA THR A 90 -7.48 -0.26 2.85
C THR A 90 -8.33 -1.18 3.72
N HIS A 91 -9.58 -0.77 3.97
CA HIS A 91 -10.60 -1.59 4.65
C HIS A 91 -11.46 -2.42 3.67
N SER A 92 -11.07 -2.51 2.40
CA SER A 92 -11.72 -3.33 1.36
C SER A 92 -10.83 -4.47 0.87
N GLY A 93 -9.83 -4.85 1.67
CA GLY A 93 -8.99 -6.03 1.47
C GLY A 93 -9.33 -7.18 2.42
N PRO A 94 -8.69 -8.35 2.25
CA PRO A 94 -8.87 -9.50 3.13
C PRO A 94 -8.33 -9.24 4.54
N ALA A 95 -8.79 -10.01 5.53
CA ALA A 95 -8.19 -10.03 6.85
C ALA A 95 -6.79 -10.68 6.81
N THR A 96 -5.78 -9.88 7.18
CA THR A 96 -4.35 -10.23 7.21
C THR A 96 -3.71 -9.98 8.57
N VAL A 97 -4.53 -9.54 9.52
CA VAL A 97 -4.24 -9.36 10.94
C VAL A 97 -5.38 -10.01 11.71
N ASP A 98 -5.07 -10.66 12.83
CA ASP A 98 -6.08 -11.27 13.70
C ASP A 98 -6.82 -10.21 14.52
N PHE A 99 -7.72 -9.49 13.85
CA PHE A 99 -8.64 -8.57 14.52
C PHE A 99 -9.96 -9.27 14.82
N ILE A 100 -10.20 -9.58 16.10
CA ILE A 100 -11.42 -10.23 16.55
C ILE A 100 -12.64 -9.40 16.14
N GLY A 101 -13.56 -10.02 15.39
CA GLY A 101 -14.83 -9.39 14.98
C GLY A 101 -14.71 -8.37 13.84
N LEU A 102 -13.53 -8.25 13.22
CA LEU A 102 -13.23 -7.27 12.17
C LEU A 102 -12.92 -7.95 10.82
N GLY A 103 -13.27 -9.22 10.66
CA GLY A 103 -13.09 -10.03 9.46
C GLY A 103 -12.26 -11.28 9.75
N GLU A 104 -12.70 -12.43 9.26
CA GLU A 104 -12.01 -13.71 9.47
C GLU A 104 -10.91 -13.96 8.42
N PRO A 105 -9.67 -14.31 8.85
CA PRO A 105 -8.59 -14.57 7.91
C PRO A 105 -8.77 -15.85 7.07
N ASP A 106 -8.49 -15.76 5.77
CA ASP A 106 -8.39 -16.92 4.90
C ASP A 106 -6.97 -17.49 4.94
N GLN A 107 -6.80 -18.64 5.60
CA GLN A 107 -5.49 -19.25 5.83
C GLN A 107 -4.75 -19.62 4.54
N ARG A 108 -5.46 -19.94 3.45
CA ARG A 108 -4.82 -20.26 2.16
C ARG A 108 -4.27 -19.01 1.48
N TYR A 109 -4.96 -17.88 1.65
CA TYR A 109 -4.46 -16.59 1.21
C TYR A 109 -3.24 -16.17 2.01
N LEU A 110 -3.31 -16.25 3.36
CA LEU A 110 -2.20 -15.88 4.24
C LEU A 110 -0.93 -16.69 3.94
N ALA A 111 -1.06 -18.01 3.75
CA ALA A 111 0.08 -18.87 3.46
C ALA A 111 0.83 -18.52 2.15
N ARG A 112 0.19 -17.80 1.21
CA ARG A 112 0.78 -17.40 -0.07
C ARG A 112 1.25 -15.95 -0.10
N LEU A 113 0.76 -15.13 0.83
CA LEU A 113 0.98 -13.69 0.82
C LEU A 113 2.46 -13.30 1.00
N PRO A 114 3.25 -13.88 1.93
CA PRO A 114 4.66 -13.54 2.07
C PRO A 114 5.47 -13.72 0.78
N GLY A 115 5.24 -14.83 0.07
CA GLY A 115 5.92 -15.12 -1.20
C GLY A 115 5.57 -14.12 -2.30
N LYS A 116 4.31 -13.67 -2.37
CA LYS A 116 3.91 -12.62 -3.33
C LYS A 116 4.50 -11.26 -3.02
N ILE A 117 4.60 -10.89 -1.73
CA ILE A 117 5.26 -9.65 -1.30
C ILE A 117 6.75 -9.70 -1.66
N ALA A 118 7.42 -10.82 -1.36
CA ALA A 118 8.82 -11.04 -1.71
C ALA A 118 9.06 -11.03 -3.23
N GLN A 119 8.12 -11.55 -4.01
CA GLN A 119 8.18 -11.49 -5.47
C GLN A 119 8.18 -10.04 -5.97
N ALA A 120 7.35 -9.15 -5.40
CA ALA A 120 7.38 -7.73 -5.76
C ALA A 120 8.75 -7.10 -5.47
N ALA A 121 9.30 -7.36 -4.28
CA ALA A 121 10.64 -6.91 -3.89
C ALA A 121 11.72 -7.39 -4.87
N TYR A 122 11.72 -8.68 -5.19
CA TYR A 122 12.66 -9.29 -6.13
C TYR A 122 12.56 -8.68 -7.53
N GLN A 123 11.35 -8.48 -8.06
CA GLN A 123 11.19 -7.88 -9.39
C GLN A 123 11.63 -6.41 -9.40
N ALA A 124 11.34 -5.64 -8.34
CA ALA A 124 11.81 -4.26 -8.21
C ALA A 124 13.35 -4.19 -8.17
N HIS A 125 13.99 -5.09 -7.42
CA HIS A 125 15.45 -5.22 -7.36
C HIS A 125 16.06 -5.58 -8.72
N LYS A 126 15.46 -6.53 -9.44
CA LYS A 126 15.86 -6.88 -10.82
C LYS A 126 15.74 -5.73 -11.81
N ASN A 127 14.83 -4.81 -11.56
CA ASN A 127 14.56 -3.64 -12.40
C ASN A 127 15.41 -2.41 -12.01
N LEU A 128 16.44 -2.56 -11.18
CA LEU A 128 17.35 -1.46 -10.83
C LEU A 128 18.04 -0.90 -12.08
N VAL A 129 17.77 0.37 -12.37
CA VAL A 129 18.40 1.16 -13.43
C VAL A 129 18.93 2.47 -12.86
N GLU A 130 19.87 3.12 -13.57
CA GLU A 130 20.28 4.48 -13.19
C GLU A 130 19.07 5.42 -13.22
N ALA A 131 18.93 6.19 -12.15
CA ALA A 131 17.78 7.04 -11.93
C ALA A 131 18.17 8.34 -11.21
N GLU A 132 17.40 9.38 -11.50
CA GLU A 132 17.37 10.65 -10.78
C GLU A 132 16.14 10.68 -9.87
N MET A 133 16.34 11.06 -8.60
CA MET A 133 15.26 11.24 -7.64
C MET A 133 15.01 12.73 -7.41
N SER A 134 13.75 13.13 -7.45
CA SER A 134 13.28 14.45 -7.03
C SER A 134 12.22 14.31 -5.94
N VAL A 135 12.17 15.27 -5.02
CA VAL A 135 11.20 15.30 -3.92
C VAL A 135 10.39 16.57 -3.99
N ALA A 136 9.08 16.47 -3.76
CA ALA A 136 8.18 17.60 -3.67
C ALA A 136 7.28 17.49 -2.44
N GLU A 137 7.04 18.62 -1.79
CA GLU A 137 5.91 18.80 -0.87
C GLU A 137 4.75 19.39 -1.67
N VAL A 138 3.56 18.81 -1.52
CA VAL A 138 2.35 19.22 -2.23
C VAL A 138 1.27 19.53 -1.21
N GLU A 139 0.68 20.72 -1.29
CA GLU A 139 -0.48 21.09 -0.48
C GLU A 139 -1.68 20.22 -0.87
N VAL A 140 -2.33 19.63 0.13
CA VAL A 140 -3.55 18.84 -0.03
C VAL A 140 -4.74 19.75 0.28
N PRO A 141 -5.79 19.78 -0.55
CA PRO A 141 -7.01 20.54 -0.26
C PRO A 141 -7.78 19.86 0.88
N VAL A 142 -7.31 20.06 2.12
CA VAL A 142 -7.79 19.32 3.31
C VAL A 142 -9.30 19.44 3.49
N ALA A 143 -9.87 20.63 3.30
CA ALA A 143 -11.31 20.85 3.42
C ALA A 143 -12.16 19.97 2.48
N GLU A 144 -11.61 19.53 1.35
CA GLU A 144 -12.35 18.69 0.39
C GLU A 144 -12.01 17.20 0.53
N PHE A 145 -10.94 16.87 1.26
CA PHE A 145 -10.30 15.56 1.18
C PHE A 145 -10.22 14.81 2.52
N CYS A 146 -10.00 15.50 3.64
CA CYS A 146 -9.81 14.87 4.94
C CYS A 146 -10.33 15.73 6.11
N TYR A 147 -10.48 15.12 7.27
CA TYR A 147 -10.86 15.79 8.50
C TYR A 147 -10.35 14.99 9.69
N ASN A 148 -10.21 15.62 10.86
CA ASN A 148 -9.79 14.92 12.07
C ASN A 148 -11.02 14.38 12.81
N ARG A 149 -11.24 13.07 12.71
CA ARG A 149 -12.43 12.41 13.30
C ARG A 149 -12.47 12.43 14.83
N GLU A 150 -11.33 12.61 15.51
CA GLU A 150 -11.27 12.64 16.98
C GLU A 150 -11.73 14.00 17.55
N TYR A 151 -11.64 15.07 16.75
CA TYR A 151 -12.02 16.43 17.16
C TYR A 151 -13.42 16.84 16.68
N GLY A 152 -14.24 15.86 16.25
CA GLY A 152 -15.59 16.14 15.76
C GLY A 152 -15.65 16.77 14.38
N GLY A 153 -14.53 16.74 13.63
CA GLY A 153 -14.48 17.14 12.23
C GLY A 153 -15.54 16.37 11.43
N LYS A 154 -16.19 17.06 10.49
CA LYS A 154 -17.24 16.51 9.64
C LYS A 154 -16.74 16.37 8.20
N ARG A 155 -17.34 15.43 7.46
CA ARG A 155 -17.06 15.17 6.03
C ARG A 155 -17.20 16.40 5.10
N ASN A 156 -17.78 17.51 5.57
CA ASN A 156 -17.98 18.75 4.81
C ASN A 156 -16.80 19.73 4.91
N GLY A 157 -15.67 19.35 5.52
CA GLY A 157 -14.47 20.19 5.47
C GLY A 157 -14.48 21.40 6.40
N GLU A 158 -15.44 21.48 7.32
CA GLU A 158 -15.43 22.51 8.34
C GLU A 158 -14.25 22.24 9.30
N SER A 159 -13.10 22.84 8.99
CA SER A 159 -11.96 22.88 9.91
C SER A 159 -12.37 23.65 11.16
N THR A 160 -12.30 22.97 12.30
CA THR A 160 -12.52 23.50 13.64
C THR A 160 -11.21 23.90 14.34
N GLY A 161 -10.09 23.97 13.61
CA GLY A 161 -8.76 24.21 14.17
C GLY A 161 -8.08 22.94 14.71
N GLU A 162 -8.54 21.76 14.30
CA GLU A 162 -7.88 20.49 14.60
C GLU A 162 -6.48 20.37 13.98
N PRO A 163 -5.58 19.56 14.59
CA PRO A 163 -4.33 19.21 13.94
C PRO A 163 -4.58 18.32 12.71
N LEU A 164 -4.05 18.74 11.56
CA LEU A 164 -4.10 18.02 10.29
C LEU A 164 -2.73 18.08 9.58
N ASP A 165 -2.40 17.00 8.87
CA ASP A 165 -1.31 17.01 7.92
C ASP A 165 -1.82 17.64 6.60
N GLU A 166 -1.33 18.83 6.28
CA GLU A 166 -1.78 19.62 5.12
C GLU A 166 -0.94 19.36 3.85
N LYS A 167 0.14 18.58 3.98
CA LYS A 167 1.10 18.34 2.91
C LYS A 167 1.33 16.87 2.68
N ALA A 168 1.33 16.47 1.41
CA ALA A 168 1.83 15.19 0.96
C ALA A 168 3.30 15.32 0.51
N ILE A 169 4.09 14.29 0.77
CA ILE A 169 5.46 14.20 0.24
C ILE A 169 5.45 13.23 -0.94
N VAL A 170 6.02 13.63 -2.07
CA VAL A 170 6.13 12.81 -3.27
C VAL A 170 7.60 12.67 -3.68
N PHE A 171 8.06 11.43 -3.76
CA PHE A 171 9.33 11.05 -4.35
C PHE A 171 9.08 10.57 -5.78
N LYS A 172 9.72 11.22 -6.74
CA LYS A 172 9.66 10.88 -8.15
C LYS A 172 11.01 10.34 -8.60
N PHE A 173 10.99 9.26 -9.37
CA PHE A 173 12.17 8.62 -9.92
C PHE A 173 12.09 8.58 -11.45
N SER A 174 13.11 9.10 -12.11
CA SER A 174 13.20 9.14 -13.58
C SER A 174 14.49 8.54 -14.08
N SER A 175 14.43 7.76 -15.17
CA SER A 175 15.60 7.30 -15.93
C SER A 175 15.64 8.08 -17.24
N GLY A 176 16.51 9.10 -17.32
CA GLY A 176 16.47 10.08 -18.40
C GLY A 176 15.14 10.83 -18.38
N GLN A 177 14.42 10.84 -19.51
CA GLN A 177 13.10 11.50 -19.61
C GLN A 177 11.92 10.61 -19.19
N LYS A 178 12.14 9.32 -18.95
CA LYS A 178 11.06 8.39 -18.57
C LYS A 178 10.84 8.43 -17.05
N LEU A 179 9.59 8.60 -16.62
CA LEU A 179 9.17 8.29 -15.25
C LEU A 179 9.20 6.78 -15.03
N ILE A 180 9.94 6.31 -14.04
CA ILE A 180 10.03 4.87 -13.71
C ILE A 180 9.27 4.50 -12.44
N GLY A 181 8.93 5.48 -11.60
CA GLY A 181 8.12 5.23 -10.42
C GLY A 181 7.92 6.46 -9.53
N LEU A 182 6.95 6.34 -8.64
CA LEU A 182 6.57 7.33 -7.65
C LEU A 182 6.36 6.64 -6.30
N ALA A 183 6.73 7.31 -5.22
CA ALA A 183 6.32 6.97 -3.86
C ALA A 183 5.74 8.22 -3.21
N SER A 184 4.57 8.10 -2.59
CA SER A 184 3.93 9.21 -1.88
C SER A 184 3.62 8.83 -0.44
N PHE A 185 3.67 9.82 0.43
CA PHE A 185 3.32 9.69 1.84
C PHE A 185 2.34 10.80 2.22
N TYR A 186 1.21 10.39 2.79
CA TYR A 186 0.17 11.28 3.30
C TYR A 186 -0.69 10.56 4.34
N SER A 187 -1.08 11.25 5.40
CA SER A 187 -1.81 10.68 6.54
C SER A 187 -3.33 10.86 6.38
N VAL A 188 -4.01 9.84 5.87
CA VAL A 188 -5.48 9.80 5.83
C VAL A 188 -5.95 8.36 5.75
N HIS A 189 -7.07 8.04 6.41
CA HIS A 189 -7.64 6.69 6.34
C HIS A 189 -8.32 6.45 4.98
N PRO A 190 -8.00 5.36 4.27
CA PRO A 190 -8.66 4.98 3.01
C PRO A 190 -10.01 4.28 3.25
N VAL A 191 -11.04 5.09 3.48
CA VAL A 191 -12.40 4.65 3.84
C VAL A 191 -13.50 5.35 3.03
N VAL A 192 -13.26 5.68 1.76
CA VAL A 192 -14.21 6.44 0.93
C VAL A 192 -15.50 5.64 0.70
N CYS A 193 -15.37 4.39 0.22
CA CYS A 193 -16.52 3.55 -0.15
C CYS A 193 -16.66 2.29 0.71
N CYS A 194 -15.68 2.01 1.57
CA CYS A 194 -15.43 0.65 2.05
C CYS A 194 -16.59 0.02 2.86
N GLU A 195 -17.37 0.79 3.62
CA GLU A 195 -18.50 0.26 4.40
C GLU A 195 -19.77 -0.03 3.54
N GLN A 196 -19.88 0.62 2.38
CA GLN A 196 -21.05 0.55 1.51
C GLN A 196 -20.91 -0.51 0.40
N THR A 197 -19.73 -1.13 0.31
CA THR A 197 -19.38 -2.07 -0.75
C THR A 197 -18.88 -3.40 -0.19
N PHE A 198 -19.12 -4.45 -0.96
CA PHE A 198 -18.61 -5.80 -0.72
C PHE A 198 -17.62 -6.19 -1.83
N LYS A 199 -17.10 -5.21 -2.57
CA LYS A 199 -16.10 -5.43 -3.60
C LYS A 199 -14.70 -5.24 -3.03
N ILE A 200 -13.76 -6.06 -3.49
CA ILE A 200 -12.34 -5.90 -3.17
C ILE A 200 -11.78 -4.69 -3.95
N HIS A 201 -11.09 -3.79 -3.26
CA HIS A 201 -10.34 -2.67 -3.85
C HIS A 201 -9.35 -2.05 -2.86
N GLY A 202 -8.32 -1.36 -3.36
CA GLY A 202 -7.34 -0.63 -2.54
C GLY A 202 -7.80 0.76 -2.06
N ASP A 203 -9.11 1.03 -2.10
CA ASP A 203 -9.72 2.35 -1.90
C ASP A 203 -9.04 3.47 -2.72
N PHE A 204 -9.13 4.74 -2.31
CA PHE A 204 -8.60 5.84 -3.12
C PHE A 204 -7.07 5.73 -3.32
N VAL A 205 -6.33 5.22 -2.32
CA VAL A 205 -4.86 5.08 -2.39
C VAL A 205 -4.46 4.06 -3.46
N GLY A 206 -5.07 2.87 -3.43
CA GLY A 206 -4.82 1.82 -4.41
C GLY A 206 -5.30 2.23 -5.80
N VAL A 207 -6.48 2.86 -5.91
CA VAL A 207 -7.01 3.34 -7.19
C VAL A 207 -6.10 4.41 -7.79
N ALA A 208 -5.70 5.42 -7.03
CA ALA A 208 -4.82 6.49 -7.51
C ALA A 208 -3.47 5.94 -7.99
N SER A 209 -2.84 5.07 -7.20
CA SER A 209 -1.56 4.46 -7.58
C SER A 209 -1.69 3.55 -8.82
N ASN A 210 -2.80 2.82 -8.98
CA ASN A 210 -3.04 2.01 -10.17
C ASN A 210 -3.28 2.86 -11.44
N ILE A 211 -3.98 4.00 -11.32
CA ILE A 211 -4.16 4.95 -12.42
C ILE A 211 -2.81 5.48 -12.88
N VAL A 212 -2.00 5.98 -11.93
CA VAL A 212 -0.66 6.50 -12.22
C VAL A 212 0.22 5.46 -12.90
N ALA A 213 0.20 4.20 -12.43
CA ALA A 213 0.94 3.12 -13.06
C ALA A 213 0.47 2.85 -14.50
N ARG A 214 -0.84 2.80 -14.75
CA ARG A 214 -1.40 2.56 -16.09
C ARG A 214 -1.06 3.67 -17.09
N GLU A 215 -1.04 4.92 -16.63
CA GLU A 215 -0.73 6.07 -17.48
C GLU A 215 0.75 6.18 -17.87
N ASN A 216 1.65 5.52 -17.13
CA ASN A 216 3.10 5.71 -17.27
C ASN A 216 3.89 4.46 -17.73
N GLY A 217 3.22 3.30 -17.88
CA GLY A 217 3.80 2.07 -18.45
C GLY A 217 4.95 1.51 -17.63
#